data_AF-A0A5J4SRT3-F1
#
_entry.id   AF-A0A5J4SRT3-F1
#
_cell.length_a   1.000
_cell.length_b   1.000
_cell.length_c   1.000
_cell.angle_alpha   90.00
_cell.angle_beta   90.00
_cell.angle_gamma   90.00
#
_symmetry.space_group_name_H-M   'P 1'
#
loop_
_entity.id
_entity.type
_entity.pdbx_description
1 polymer ?
#
loop_
_entity_poly.entity_id
_entity_poly.type
_entity_poly.pdbx_seq_one_letter_code
_entity_poly.pdbx_strand_id
1 'polypeptide(L)' 'MKHLKTVPHLSDTELFEYMSVQKDLRAFRDWQIITAVQTNNGKKAEEIASVLGVSISKVYHVIQQYNKLGSSW' A
#
# COMPACT_ATOMS: atom_id res chain seq x y z
N MET A 1 5.30 -9.40 16.00
CA MET A 1 4.26 -8.78 15.15
C MET A 1 4.35 -9.43 13.78
N LYS A 2 3.21 -9.85 13.18
CA LYS A 2 3.20 -10.42 11.83
C LYS A 2 3.80 -9.40 10.85
N HIS A 3 4.70 -9.85 9.98
CA HIS A 3 5.27 -8.99 8.95
C HIS A 3 4.15 -8.36 8.12
N LEU A 4 4.25 -7.05 7.90
CA LEU A 4 3.35 -6.32 7.01
C LEU A 4 3.64 -6.80 5.59
N LYS A 5 2.63 -7.33 4.90
CA LYS A 5 2.74 -7.80 3.52
C LYS A 5 1.41 -7.64 2.79
N THR A 6 1.49 -7.43 1.49
CA THR A 6 0.34 -7.52 0.59
C THR A 6 0.09 -8.98 0.19
N VAL A 7 -1.16 -9.28 -0.16
CA VAL A 7 -1.50 -10.40 -1.04
C VAL A 7 -1.25 -9.91 -2.47
N PRO A 8 -0.48 -10.64 -3.30
CA PRO A 8 -0.10 -10.18 -4.64
C PRO A 8 -1.27 -10.31 -5.62
N HIS A 9 -2.27 -9.44 -5.48
CA HIS A 9 -3.41 -9.33 -6.40
C HIS A 9 -3.03 -8.67 -7.73
N LEU A 10 -1.99 -7.83 -7.69
CA LEU A 10 -1.41 -7.11 -8.82
C LEU A 10 0.10 -7.28 -8.78
N SER A 11 0.73 -7.34 -9.96
CA SER A 11 2.18 -7.23 -10.12
C SER A 11 2.68 -5.83 -9.72
N ASP A 12 3.99 -5.71 -9.52
CA ASP A 12 4.60 -4.42 -9.18
C ASP A 12 4.35 -3.39 -10.29
N THR A 13 4.46 -3.80 -11.57
CA THR A 13 4.17 -2.93 -12.72
C THR A 13 2.73 -2.44 -12.72
N GLU A 14 1.76 -3.33 -12.51
CA GLU A 14 0.34 -2.95 -12.44
C GLU A 14 0.08 -1.98 -11.28
N LEU A 15 0.71 -2.19 -10.11
CA LEU A 15 0.59 -1.25 -8.99
C LEU A 15 1.11 0.15 -9.35
N PHE A 16 2.25 0.25 -10.03
CA PHE A 16 2.78 1.53 -10.49
C PHE A 16 1.85 2.20 -11.51
N GLU A 17 1.29 1.44 -12.46
CA GLU A 17 0.32 1.95 -13.42
C GLU A 17 -0.94 2.47 -12.71
N TYR A 18 -1.56 1.66 -11.83
CA TYR A 18 -2.72 2.06 -11.03
C TYR A 18 -2.43 3.32 -10.23
N MET A 19 -1.30 3.39 -9.53
CA MET A 19 -0.90 4.57 -8.77
C MET A 19 -0.74 5.80 -9.68
N SER A 20 -0.10 5.66 -10.84
CA SER A 20 0.21 6.79 -11.73
C SER A 20 -1.01 7.48 -12.35
N VAL A 21 -2.12 6.75 -12.52
CA VAL A 21 -3.35 7.28 -13.12
C VAL A 21 -4.30 7.92 -12.11
N GLN A 22 -4.01 7.82 -10.81
CA GLN A 22 -4.87 8.38 -9.77
C GLN A 22 -4.88 9.91 -9.80
N LYS A 23 -6.07 10.48 -9.93
CA LYS A 23 -6.29 11.94 -9.85
C LYS A 23 -6.71 12.38 -8.45
N ASP A 24 -7.30 11.48 -7.66
CA ASP A 24 -7.66 11.73 -6.28
C ASP A 24 -6.45 11.52 -5.37
N LEU A 25 -6.14 12.52 -4.52
CA LEU A 25 -4.96 12.49 -3.65
C LEU A 25 -5.04 11.40 -2.58
N ARG A 26 -6.25 11.05 -2.12
CA ARG A 26 -6.43 10.00 -1.12
C ARG A 26 -6.20 8.64 -1.76
N ALA A 27 -6.80 8.38 -2.91
CA ALA A 27 -6.57 7.16 -3.69
C ALA A 27 -5.09 7.02 -4.05
N PHE A 28 -4.46 8.08 -4.57
CA PHE A 28 -3.03 8.08 -4.85
C PHE A 28 -2.19 7.70 -3.61
N ARG A 29 -2.49 8.28 -2.44
CA ARG A 29 -1.77 7.95 -1.20
C ARG A 29 -1.97 6.50 -0.78
N ASP A 30 -3.16 5.95 -0.96
CA ASP A 30 -3.45 4.57 -0.59
C ASP A 30 -2.72 3.59 -1.52
N TRP A 31 -2.69 3.88 -2.83
CA TRP A 31 -1.89 3.14 -3.80
C TRP A 31 -0.38 3.28 -3.57
N GLN A 32 0.10 4.43 -3.11
CA GLN A 32 1.50 4.59 -2.65
C GLN A 32 1.83 3.64 -1.48
N ILE A 33 0.92 3.51 -0.50
CA ILE A 33 1.10 2.60 0.64
C ILE A 33 1.17 1.15 0.15
N ILE A 34 0.24 0.73 -0.70
CA ILE A 34 0.18 -0.65 -1.24
C ILE A 34 1.47 -0.98 -1.98
N THR A 35 1.88 -0.08 -2.89
CA THR A 35 3.09 -0.22 -3.70
C THR A 35 4.34 -0.29 -2.82
N ALA A 36 4.45 0.59 -1.82
CA ALA A 36 5.61 0.61 -0.92
C ALA A 36 5.72 -0.68 -0.10
N VAL A 37 4.59 -1.21 0.40
CA VAL A 37 4.60 -2.46 1.18
C VAL A 37 4.95 -3.67 0.33
N GLN A 38 4.43 -3.76 -0.90
CA GLN A 38 4.71 -4.90 -1.78
C GLN A 38 6.17 -4.91 -2.26
N THR A 39 6.67 -3.76 -2.69
CA THR A 39 8.05 -3.63 -3.23
C THR A 39 9.12 -3.64 -2.16
N ASN A 40 8.79 -3.29 -0.91
CA ASN A 40 9.72 -3.29 0.23
C ASN A 40 9.36 -4.37 1.25
N ASN A 41 9.24 -5.61 0.78
CA ASN A 41 8.91 -6.76 1.62
C ASN A 41 9.80 -6.84 2.87
N GLY A 42 9.17 -7.01 4.03
CA GLY A 42 9.85 -7.15 5.32
C GLY A 42 10.03 -5.84 6.10
N LYS A 43 9.76 -4.67 5.50
CA LYS A 43 9.71 -3.39 6.22
C LYS A 43 8.55 -3.34 7.21
N LYS A 44 8.78 -2.65 8.33
CA LYS A 44 7.74 -2.44 9.33
C LYS A 44 6.79 -1.31 8.93
N ALA A 45 5.57 -1.32 9.47
CA ALA A 45 4.57 -0.30 9.17
C ALA A 45 5.03 1.10 9.56
N GLU A 46 5.81 1.21 10.64
CA GLU A 46 6.41 2.46 11.15
C GLU A 46 7.40 3.09 10.16
N GLU A 47 8.21 2.26 9.49
CA GLU A 47 9.15 2.72 8.48
C GLU A 47 8.40 3.28 7.26
N ILE A 48 7.39 2.54 6.78
CA ILE A 48 6.55 2.95 5.66
C ILE A 48 5.78 4.24 5.99
N ALA A 49 5.19 4.30 7.19
CA ALA A 49 4.45 5.46 7.68
C ALA A 49 5.32 6.72 7.73
N SER A 50 6.55 6.58 8.24
CA SER A 50 7.53 7.68 8.32
C SER A 50 7.91 8.20 6.93
N VAL A 51 8.29 7.31 6.00
CA VAL A 51 8.69 7.69 4.63
C VAL A 51 7.54 8.35 3.87
N LEU A 52 6.32 7.84 4.02
CA LEU A 52 5.15 8.35 3.32
C LEU A 52 4.44 9.49 4.07
N GLY A 53 4.92 9.91 5.25
CA GLY A 53 4.28 10.97 6.04
C GLY A 53 2.81 10.68 6.38
N VAL A 54 2.47 9.43 6.69
CA VAL A 54 1.12 8.99 7.07
C VAL A 54 1.12 8.36 8.46
N SER A 55 -0.06 8.18 9.06
CA SER A 55 -0.16 7.45 10.32
C SER A 55 0.04 5.94 10.13
N ILE A 56 0.62 5.28 11.13
CA ILE A 56 0.77 3.82 11.16
C ILE A 56 -0.59 3.11 11.02
N SER A 57 -1.63 3.63 11.67
CA SER A 57 -2.99 3.11 11.57
C SER A 57 -3.53 3.16 10.13
N LYS A 58 -3.21 4.21 9.37
CA LYS A 58 -3.60 4.30 7.96
C LYS A 58 -2.90 3.21 7.13
N VAL A 59 -1.61 2.96 7.37
CA VAL A 59 -0.88 1.87 6.69
C VAL A 59 -1.57 0.53 6.93
N TYR A 60 -1.88 0.20 8.19
CA TYR A 60 -2.57 -1.05 8.50
C TYR A 60 -3.95 -1.14 7.86
N HIS A 61 -4.73 -0.06 7.91
CA HIS A 61 -6.07 -0.04 7.34
C HIS A 61 -6.03 -0.31 5.83
N VAL A 62 -5.22 0.44 5.09
CA VAL A 62 -5.10 0.30 3.63
C VAL A 62 -4.67 -1.11 3.25
N ILE A 63 -3.62 -1.65 3.89
CA ILE A 63 -3.13 -3.00 3.56
C ILE A 63 -4.14 -4.08 3.93
N GLN A 64 -4.87 -3.93 5.04
CA GLN A 64 -5.90 -4.89 5.41
C GLN A 64 -7.04 -4.92 4.38
N GLN A 65 -7.46 -3.75 3.90
CA GLN A 65 -8.55 -3.67 2.94
C GLN A 65 -8.10 -4.12 1.55
N TYR A 66 -6.91 -3.72 1.08
CA TYR A 66 -6.36 -4.22 -0.18
C TYR A 66 -6.19 -5.75 -0.16
N ASN A 67 -5.71 -6.32 0.94
CA ASN A 67 -5.60 -7.78 1.05
C ASN A 67 -6.95 -8.49 0.95
N LYS A 68 -8.06 -7.82 1.30
CA LYS A 68 -9.42 -8.33 1.20
C LYS A 68 -10.07 -8.10 -0.18
N LEU A 69 -9.83 -6.94 -0.79
CA LEU A 69 -10.56 -6.45 -1.97
C LEU A 69 -9.76 -6.52 -3.28
N GLY A 70 -8.44 -6.68 -3.20
CA GLY A 70 -7.55 -6.65 -4.36
C GLY A 70 -7.63 -5.32 -5.12
N SER A 71 -7.71 -5.40 -6.45
CA SER A 71 -7.82 -4.23 -7.33
C SER A 71 -9.11 -3.42 -7.18
N SER A 72 -10.10 -3.92 -6.43
CA SER A 72 -11.36 -3.20 -6.16
C SER A 72 -11.30 -2.30 -4.92
N TRP A 73 -10.11 -2.13 -4.34
CA TRP A 73 -9.84 -1.22 -3.22
C TRP A 73 -10.11 0.24 -3.58
#